data_AF-A0A238YBF2-F1
#
_entry.id   AF-A0A238YBF2-F1
#
_cell.length_a   1.000
_cell.length_b   1.000
_cell.length_c   1.000
_cell.angle_alpha   90.00
_cell.angle_beta   90.00
_cell.angle_gamma   90.00
#
_symmetry.space_group_name_H-M   'P 1'
#
loop_
_entity.id
_entity.type
_entity.pdbx_description
1 polymer ?
#
loop_
_entity_poly.entity_id
_entity_poly.type
_entity_poly.pdbx_seq_one_letter_code
_entity_poly.pdbx_strand_id
1 'polypeptide(L)'
;MNTVNKSQSKSAIRRVERRNSEETADFKEKILLLLKHAEPDVAYSIKRDLKTMVCMPFYGDIIVKVKSNKSKIDMIKAYVELLINHSEIEFTARLLSELSKQQNQVIRKAAPRKGKKLYRWEHVIPCAFVVKRMIDMIRHNNTTTLDKLLFLYAKAGQRPVTHETDILLRKYNSCMPNGWDWTADNVDPFARHTEFGLSYDEA
;
A
#
# COMPACT_ATOMS: atom_id res chain seq x y z
N MET A 1 -37.26 -17.06 -19.96
CA MET A 1 -36.50 -16.64 -18.77
C MET A 1 -36.16 -15.17 -18.93
N ASN A 2 -36.76 -14.30 -18.12
CA ASN A 2 -36.46 -12.86 -18.13
C ASN A 2 -35.05 -12.64 -17.57
N THR A 3 -34.08 -12.42 -18.44
CA THR A 3 -32.81 -11.82 -18.04
C THR A 3 -33.11 -10.40 -17.58
N VAL A 4 -33.21 -10.20 -16.27
CA VAL A 4 -33.18 -8.87 -15.68
C VAL A 4 -31.87 -8.23 -16.13
N ASN A 5 -31.97 -7.36 -17.13
CA ASN A 5 -30.89 -6.47 -17.54
C ASN A 5 -30.71 -5.51 -16.36
N LYS A 6 -29.95 -5.95 -15.34
CA LYS A 6 -29.55 -5.06 -14.24
C LYS A 6 -28.69 -3.99 -14.88
N SER A 7 -29.28 -2.81 -15.11
CA SER A 7 -28.54 -1.65 -15.57
C SER A 7 -27.32 -1.49 -14.68
N GLN A 8 -26.14 -1.49 -15.29
CA GLN A 8 -24.91 -1.35 -14.54
C GLN A 8 -24.93 -0.01 -13.80
N SER A 9 -24.46 0.00 -12.55
CA SER A 9 -24.37 1.26 -11.80
C SER A 9 -23.42 2.23 -12.52
N LYS A 10 -23.63 3.55 -12.35
CA LYS A 10 -22.74 4.58 -12.88
C LYS A 10 -21.27 4.34 -12.50
N SER A 11 -21.01 3.80 -11.30
CA SER A 11 -19.66 3.47 -10.85
C SER A 11 -19.07 2.22 -11.50
N ALA A 12 -19.90 1.25 -11.91
CA ALA A 12 -19.44 0.10 -12.69
C ALA A 12 -19.04 0.53 -14.11
N ILE A 13 -19.87 1.34 -14.76
CA ILE A 13 -19.60 1.89 -16.10
C ILE A 13 -18.27 2.67 -16.11
N ARG A 14 -18.10 3.63 -15.20
CA ARG A 14 -16.84 4.41 -15.08
C ARG A 14 -15.59 3.56 -14.86
N ARG A 15 -15.71 2.43 -14.14
CA ARG A 15 -14.58 1.51 -13.93
C ARG A 15 -14.21 0.76 -15.19
N VAL A 16 -15.20 0.36 -16.00
CA VAL A 16 -14.99 -0.29 -17.29
C VAL A 16 -14.37 0.70 -18.29
N GLU A 17 -14.91 1.91 -18.38
CA GLU A 17 -14.38 2.99 -19.23
C GLU A 17 -12.92 3.28 -18.90
N ARG A 18 -12.60 3.49 -17.61
CA ARG A 18 -11.22 3.73 -17.16
C ARG A 18 -10.31 2.55 -17.49
N ARG A 19 -10.76 1.31 -17.29
CA ARG A 19 -9.94 0.13 -17.58
C ARG A 19 -9.60 -0.01 -19.06
N ASN A 20 -10.52 0.41 -19.93
CA ASN A 20 -10.37 0.34 -21.38
C ASN A 20 -9.75 1.61 -21.99
N SER A 21 -9.33 2.58 -21.19
CA SER A 21 -8.67 3.78 -21.70
C SER A 21 -7.26 3.50 -22.18
N GLU A 22 -6.79 4.28 -23.17
CA GLU A 22 -5.42 4.25 -23.68
C GLU A 22 -4.40 4.44 -22.56
N GLU A 23 -4.62 5.43 -21.68
CA GLU A 23 -3.78 5.67 -20.51
C GLU A 23 -3.59 4.41 -19.64
N THR A 24 -4.64 3.60 -19.50
CA THR A 24 -4.58 2.38 -18.69
C THR A 24 -3.90 1.24 -19.44
N ALA A 25 -4.05 1.16 -20.76
CA ALA A 25 -3.32 0.23 -21.61
C ALA A 25 -1.81 0.51 -21.58
N ASP A 26 -1.41 1.77 -21.78
CA ASP A 26 -0.02 2.22 -21.70
C ASP A 26 0.58 1.93 -20.32
N PHE A 27 -0.18 2.19 -19.26
CA PHE A 27 0.25 1.88 -17.91
C PHE A 27 0.45 0.37 -17.71
N LYS A 28 -0.42 -0.49 -18.29
CA LYS A 28 -0.23 -1.94 -18.28
C LYS A 28 1.08 -2.33 -18.95
N GLU A 29 1.36 -1.76 -20.12
CA GLU A 29 2.55 -2.07 -20.89
C GLU A 29 3.82 -1.72 -20.13
N LYS A 30 3.90 -0.51 -19.57
CA LYS A 30 5.03 -0.10 -18.72
C LYS A 30 5.23 -1.02 -17.52
N ILE A 31 4.15 -1.47 -16.88
CA ILE A 31 4.23 -2.46 -15.81
C ILE A 31 4.78 -3.79 -16.33
N LEU A 32 4.28 -4.29 -17.46
CA LEU A 32 4.76 -5.54 -18.03
C LEU A 32 6.25 -5.47 -18.38
N LEU A 33 6.73 -4.34 -18.90
CA LEU A 33 8.14 -4.09 -19.19
C LEU A 33 8.98 -4.08 -17.91
N LEU A 34 8.58 -3.32 -16.88
CA LEU A 34 9.22 -3.32 -15.56
C LEU A 34 9.35 -4.75 -15.00
N LEU A 35 8.28 -5.54 -15.09
CA LEU A 35 8.21 -6.86 -14.51
C LEU A 35 8.97 -7.95 -15.28
N LYS A 36 9.49 -7.67 -16.50
CA LYS A 36 10.38 -8.62 -17.22
C LYS A 36 11.69 -8.87 -16.49
N HIS A 37 12.16 -7.88 -15.72
CA HIS A 37 13.42 -7.91 -15.00
C HIS A 37 13.26 -8.18 -13.50
N ALA A 38 12.02 -8.30 -13.02
CA ALA A 38 11.72 -8.55 -11.63
C ALA A 38 11.87 -10.03 -11.28
N GLU A 39 12.24 -10.31 -10.02
CA GLU A 39 12.15 -11.67 -9.49
C GLU A 39 10.72 -12.24 -9.64
N PRO A 40 10.55 -13.54 -9.93
CA PRO A 40 9.22 -14.10 -10.22
C PRO A 40 8.19 -13.88 -9.12
N ASP A 41 8.59 -13.91 -7.85
CA ASP A 41 7.69 -13.72 -6.72
C ASP A 41 7.34 -12.25 -6.45
N VAL A 42 8.25 -11.32 -6.77
CA VAL A 42 8.02 -9.87 -6.81
C VAL A 42 7.03 -9.53 -7.92
N ALA A 43 7.26 -10.02 -9.15
CA ALA A 43 6.38 -9.83 -10.28
C ALA A 43 4.98 -10.40 -10.03
N TYR A 44 4.91 -11.60 -9.45
CA TYR A 44 3.66 -12.22 -9.04
C TYR A 44 2.91 -11.35 -8.03
N SER A 45 3.60 -10.83 -7.02
CA SER A 45 2.96 -10.05 -5.95
C SER A 45 2.42 -8.72 -6.46
N ILE A 46 3.18 -8.01 -7.30
CA ILE A 46 2.74 -6.76 -7.95
C ILE A 46 1.51 -7.01 -8.84
N LYS A 47 1.57 -8.02 -9.73
CA LYS A 47 0.43 -8.38 -10.60
C LYS A 47 -0.79 -8.73 -9.77
N ARG A 48 -0.62 -9.50 -8.69
CA ARG A 48 -1.72 -9.92 -7.81
C ARG A 48 -2.39 -8.71 -7.16
N ASP A 49 -1.61 -7.77 -6.62
CA ASP A 49 -2.15 -6.56 -6.00
C ASP A 49 -2.92 -5.74 -7.05
N LEU A 50 -2.35 -5.52 -8.23
CA LEU A 50 -3.00 -4.79 -9.32
C LEU A 50 -4.28 -5.47 -9.84
N LYS A 51 -4.32 -6.80 -9.92
CA LYS A 51 -5.53 -7.55 -10.34
C LYS A 51 -6.72 -7.31 -9.42
N THR A 52 -6.48 -7.05 -8.13
CA THR A 52 -7.57 -6.77 -7.19
C THR A 52 -8.20 -5.40 -7.39
N MET A 53 -7.56 -4.51 -8.14
CA MET A 53 -8.05 -3.19 -8.47
C MET A 53 -8.99 -3.26 -9.68
N VAL A 54 -10.29 -3.09 -9.43
CA VAL A 54 -11.37 -3.21 -10.43
C VAL A 54 -11.25 -2.25 -11.63
N CYS A 55 -10.53 -1.14 -11.47
CA CYS A 55 -10.27 -0.16 -12.52
C CYS A 55 -8.92 -0.35 -13.23
N MET A 56 -8.16 -1.39 -12.87
CA MET A 56 -6.83 -1.65 -13.42
C MET A 56 -6.89 -2.66 -14.57
N PRO A 57 -5.89 -2.63 -15.47
CA PRO A 57 -5.88 -3.44 -16.67
C PRO A 57 -5.62 -4.93 -16.41
N PHE A 58 -5.21 -5.28 -15.19
CA PHE A 58 -5.00 -6.66 -14.74
C PHE A 58 -6.25 -7.30 -14.12
N TYR A 59 -7.35 -6.55 -13.99
CA TYR A 59 -8.58 -7.09 -13.45
C TYR A 59 -9.14 -8.18 -14.36
N GLY A 60 -9.30 -9.39 -13.81
CA GLY A 60 -9.76 -10.57 -14.55
C GLY A 60 -8.63 -11.45 -15.11
N ASP A 61 -7.41 -10.94 -15.22
CA ASP A 61 -6.27 -11.69 -15.77
C ASP A 61 -5.98 -12.95 -14.94
N ILE A 62 -5.73 -14.09 -15.57
CA ILE A 62 -5.28 -15.29 -14.86
C ILE A 62 -3.79 -15.11 -14.51
N ILE A 63 -3.49 -14.99 -13.21
CA ILE A 63 -2.11 -14.86 -12.74
C ILE A 63 -1.67 -16.21 -12.20
N VAL A 64 -0.63 -16.78 -12.81
CA VAL A 64 -0.01 -18.02 -12.36
C VAL A 64 0.55 -17.82 -10.95
N LYS A 65 0.17 -18.70 -10.03
CA LYS A 65 0.59 -18.62 -8.63
C LYS A 65 2.07 -18.95 -8.49
N VAL A 66 2.84 -18.02 -7.92
CA VAL A 66 4.23 -18.25 -7.52
C VAL A 66 4.30 -18.32 -5.99
N LYS A 67 4.96 -19.35 -5.45
CA LYS A 67 5.22 -19.44 -4.01
C LYS A 67 6.40 -18.54 -3.68
N SER A 68 6.20 -17.62 -2.73
CA SER A 68 7.27 -16.80 -2.16
C SER A 68 7.57 -17.26 -0.74
N ASN A 69 8.86 -17.24 -0.37
CA ASN A 69 9.31 -17.41 1.01
C ASN A 69 9.66 -16.07 1.67
N LYS A 70 9.56 -14.94 0.95
CA LYS A 70 9.86 -13.61 1.47
C LYS A 70 8.81 -13.18 2.49
N SER A 71 9.26 -12.49 3.55
CA SER A 71 8.34 -11.80 4.45
C SER A 71 7.63 -10.64 3.72
N LYS A 72 6.60 -10.07 4.33
CA LYS A 72 5.94 -8.88 3.75
C LYS A 72 6.86 -7.67 3.69
N ILE A 73 7.77 -7.54 4.65
CA ILE A 73 8.75 -6.47 4.69
C ILE A 73 9.76 -6.65 3.56
N ASP A 74 10.32 -7.85 3.41
CA ASP A 74 11.31 -8.13 2.35
C ASP A 74 10.70 -8.00 0.95
N MET A 75 9.42 -8.35 0.79
CA MET A 75 8.71 -8.13 -0.47
C MET A 75 8.59 -6.62 -0.79
N ILE A 76 8.38 -5.76 0.21
CA ILE A 76 8.35 -4.30 0.01
C ILE A 76 9.75 -3.78 -0.32
N LYS A 77 10.80 -4.27 0.33
CA LYS A 77 12.18 -3.90 -0.01
C LYS A 77 12.48 -4.23 -1.48
N ALA A 78 12.15 -5.44 -1.90
CA ALA A 78 12.30 -5.88 -3.28
C ALA A 78 11.46 -5.05 -4.27
N TYR A 79 10.27 -4.56 -3.86
CA TYR A 79 9.51 -3.60 -4.68
C TYR A 79 10.30 -2.31 -4.85
N VAL A 80 10.79 -1.72 -3.76
CA VAL A 80 11.51 -0.45 -3.82
C VAL A 80 12.82 -0.57 -4.60
N GLU A 81 13.56 -1.67 -4.42
CA GLU A 81 14.78 -1.99 -5.19
C GLU A 81 14.51 -2.20 -6.68
N LEU A 82 13.40 -2.84 -7.05
CA LEU A 82 13.00 -2.93 -8.45
C LEU A 82 12.68 -1.54 -9.03
N LEU A 83 11.97 -0.71 -8.26
CA LEU A 83 11.50 0.59 -8.73
C LEU A 83 12.61 1.65 -8.80
N ILE A 84 13.55 1.64 -7.87
CA ILE A 84 14.68 2.59 -7.85
C ILE A 84 15.65 2.36 -9.02
N ASN A 85 15.73 1.13 -9.50
CA ASN A 85 16.54 0.77 -10.67
C ASN A 85 15.85 1.09 -12.02
N HIS A 86 14.60 1.56 -12.00
CA HIS A 86 13.87 1.93 -13.21
C HIS A 86 14.06 3.41 -13.54
N SER A 87 14.32 3.74 -14.81
CA SER A 87 14.62 5.10 -15.25
C SER A 87 13.45 6.08 -15.15
N GLU A 88 12.21 5.60 -15.33
CA GLU A 88 11.01 6.45 -15.24
C GLU A 88 10.50 6.62 -13.80
N ILE A 89 11.07 7.58 -13.07
CA ILE A 89 10.73 7.87 -11.66
C ILE A 89 9.24 8.19 -11.45
N GLU A 90 8.64 8.99 -12.33
CA GLU A 90 7.23 9.37 -12.16
C GLU A 90 6.27 8.18 -12.42
N PHE A 91 6.64 7.27 -13.32
CA PHE A 91 5.92 6.02 -13.50
C PHE A 91 6.00 5.14 -12.24
N THR A 92 7.19 4.98 -11.65
CA THR A 92 7.35 4.15 -10.44
C THR A 92 6.66 4.75 -9.22
N ALA A 93 6.70 6.07 -9.06
CA ALA A 93 5.95 6.78 -8.03
C ALA A 93 4.43 6.60 -8.19
N ARG A 94 3.93 6.67 -9.43
CA ARG A 94 2.53 6.38 -9.74
C ARG A 94 2.17 4.93 -9.44
N LEU A 95 2.99 3.96 -9.83
CA LEU A 95 2.77 2.54 -9.56
C LEU A 95 2.67 2.27 -8.05
N LEU A 96 3.62 2.78 -7.27
CA LEU A 96 3.61 2.61 -5.81
C LEU A 96 2.39 3.29 -5.16
N SER A 97 1.99 4.46 -5.65
CA SER A 97 0.78 5.15 -5.22
C SER A 97 -0.49 4.33 -5.52
N GLU A 98 -0.62 3.81 -6.73
CA GLU A 98 -1.78 3.00 -7.13
C GLU A 98 -1.88 1.71 -6.33
N LEU A 99 -0.76 1.03 -6.11
CA LEU A 99 -0.68 -0.11 -5.21
C LEU A 99 -1.20 0.27 -3.81
N SER A 100 -0.84 1.42 -3.27
CA SER A 100 -1.32 1.86 -1.95
C SER A 100 -2.83 2.15 -1.86
N LYS A 101 -3.41 2.73 -2.91
CA LYS A 101 -4.80 3.25 -2.90
C LYS A 101 -5.85 2.16 -2.78
N GLN A 102 -5.57 0.96 -3.27
CA GLN A 102 -6.59 -0.09 -3.39
C GLN A 102 -6.05 -1.47 -3.02
N GLN A 103 -5.72 -1.63 -1.74
CA GLN A 103 -5.48 -2.95 -1.16
C GLN A 103 -4.20 -3.64 -1.64
N ASN A 104 -3.08 -2.94 -1.85
CA ASN A 104 -1.78 -3.64 -1.85
C ASN A 104 -1.69 -4.44 -0.54
N GLN A 105 -1.87 -5.75 -0.71
CA GLN A 105 -1.97 -6.67 0.39
C GLN A 105 -0.60 -6.76 1.06
N VAL A 106 0.48 -6.55 0.32
CA VAL A 106 1.84 -6.60 0.84
C VAL A 106 2.11 -5.45 1.81
N ILE A 107 2.00 -4.19 1.38
CA ILE A 107 2.22 -3.01 2.22
C ILE A 107 1.27 -3.03 3.41
N ARG A 108 -0.02 -3.33 3.21
CA ARG A 108 -0.96 -3.36 4.33
C ARG A 108 -0.70 -4.52 5.30
N LYS A 109 -0.26 -5.69 4.82
CA LYS A 109 0.03 -6.85 5.69
C LYS A 109 1.39 -6.78 6.37
N ALA A 110 2.28 -5.89 5.94
CA ALA A 110 3.52 -5.61 6.66
C ALA A 110 3.28 -5.01 8.06
N ALA A 111 2.13 -4.36 8.27
CA ALA A 111 1.66 -3.95 9.58
C ALA A 111 0.77 -5.04 10.22
N PRO A 112 1.26 -5.85 11.17
CA PRO A 112 0.50 -6.90 11.81
C PRO A 112 -0.64 -6.34 12.67
N ARG A 113 -1.74 -7.09 12.78
CA ARG A 113 -2.84 -6.76 13.70
C ARG A 113 -2.51 -7.25 15.10
N LYS A 114 -2.58 -6.38 16.10
CA LYS A 114 -2.38 -6.75 17.51
C LYS A 114 -3.60 -6.35 18.36
N GLY A 115 -4.07 -7.24 19.23
CA GLY A 115 -5.23 -7.02 20.10
C GLY A 115 -6.53 -7.66 19.60
N LYS A 116 -7.65 -7.37 20.26
CA LYS A 116 -8.99 -7.84 19.87
C LYS A 116 -9.69 -6.75 19.06
N LYS A 117 -10.22 -7.10 17.88
CA LYS A 117 -10.96 -6.15 17.04
C LYS A 117 -12.12 -5.55 17.85
N LEU A 118 -12.18 -4.22 17.90
CA LEU A 118 -13.31 -3.46 18.46
C LEU A 118 -14.25 -3.08 17.31
N TYR A 119 -14.14 -1.85 16.79
CA TYR A 119 -14.91 -1.42 15.62
C TYR A 119 -14.17 -1.71 14.31
N ARG A 120 -12.94 -1.21 14.17
CA ARG A 120 -12.09 -1.43 12.99
C ARG A 120 -10.63 -1.68 13.38
N TRP A 121 -9.88 -2.18 12.41
CA TRP A 121 -8.43 -2.20 12.45
C TRP A 121 -7.92 -0.91 11.83
N GLU A 122 -7.12 -0.17 12.58
CA GLU A 122 -6.51 1.08 12.13
C GLU A 122 -5.00 0.94 12.09
N HIS A 123 -4.37 1.40 11.02
CA HIS A 123 -2.91 1.41 10.89
C HIS A 123 -2.37 2.55 11.74
N VAL A 124 -1.55 2.25 12.76
CA VAL A 124 -1.05 3.28 13.68
C VAL A 124 -0.25 4.35 12.93
N ILE A 125 0.67 3.92 12.06
CA ILE A 125 1.29 4.76 11.05
C ILE A 125 0.51 4.57 9.75
N PRO A 126 -0.07 5.63 9.16
CA PRO A 126 -0.86 5.49 7.93
C PRO A 126 -0.08 4.86 6.78
N CYS A 127 -0.70 3.90 6.09
CA CYS A 127 -0.11 3.28 4.89
C CYS A 127 0.24 4.33 3.82
N ALA A 128 -0.57 5.38 3.68
CA ALA A 128 -0.30 6.49 2.76
C ALA A 128 0.96 7.27 3.14
N PHE A 129 1.25 7.41 4.44
CA PHE A 129 2.48 8.03 4.91
C PHE A 129 3.70 7.19 4.51
N VAL A 130 3.67 5.87 4.77
CA VAL A 130 4.76 4.95 4.41
C VAL A 130 5.02 5.00 2.90
N VAL A 131 3.97 4.98 2.09
CA VAL A 131 4.07 5.06 0.63
C VAL A 131 4.67 6.38 0.18
N LYS A 132 4.25 7.50 0.77
CA LYS A 132 4.84 8.81 0.47
C LYS A 132 6.34 8.82 0.74
N ARG A 133 6.78 8.28 1.89
CA ARG A 133 8.21 8.20 2.23
C ARG A 133 8.98 7.30 1.25
N MET A 134 8.43 6.16 0.85
CA MET A 134 9.04 5.30 -0.16
C MET A 134 9.15 5.98 -1.54
N ILE A 135 8.14 6.75 -1.94
CA ILE A 135 8.20 7.56 -3.17
C ILE A 135 9.32 8.60 -3.07
N ASP A 136 9.45 9.28 -1.94
CA ASP A 136 10.53 10.24 -1.71
C ASP A 136 11.90 9.55 -1.80
N MET A 137 12.07 8.35 -1.23
CA MET A 137 13.30 7.56 -1.34
C MET A 137 13.64 7.21 -2.80
N ILE A 138 12.66 6.77 -3.59
CA ILE A 138 12.83 6.44 -5.02
C ILE A 138 13.24 7.69 -5.81
N ARG A 139 12.56 8.82 -5.58
CA ARG A 139 12.85 10.09 -6.26
C ARG A 139 14.27 10.61 -6.01
N HIS A 140 14.80 10.37 -4.81
CA HIS A 140 16.15 10.78 -4.44
C HIS A 140 17.20 9.69 -4.62
N ASN A 141 16.82 8.55 -5.21
CA ASN A 141 17.68 7.38 -5.36
C ASN A 141 18.39 6.98 -4.05
N ASN A 142 17.67 7.03 -2.92
CA ASN A 142 18.24 6.81 -1.59
C ASN A 142 17.28 5.99 -0.71
N THR A 143 17.63 4.73 -0.45
CA THR A 143 16.85 3.78 0.36
C THR A 143 17.48 3.47 1.72
N THR A 144 18.50 4.22 2.13
CA THR A 144 19.27 3.97 3.38
C THR A 144 18.39 3.86 4.63
N THR A 145 17.26 4.56 4.65
CA THR A 145 16.33 4.64 5.77
C THR A 145 15.07 3.76 5.58
N LEU A 146 14.96 3.01 4.49
CA LEU A 146 13.81 2.15 4.19
C LEU A 146 13.59 1.11 5.29
N ASP A 147 14.66 0.46 5.76
CA ASP A 147 14.59 -0.57 6.79
C ASP A 147 14.02 -0.04 8.11
N LYS A 148 14.48 1.15 8.50
CA LYS A 148 13.99 1.85 9.70
C LYS A 148 12.50 2.20 9.57
N LEU A 149 12.08 2.74 8.42
CA LEU A 149 10.67 3.06 8.16
C LEU A 149 9.79 1.81 8.26
N LEU A 150 10.18 0.72 7.60
CA LEU A 150 9.43 -0.53 7.56
C LEU A 150 9.39 -1.22 8.94
N PHE A 151 10.49 -1.14 9.70
CA PHE A 151 10.54 -1.60 11.08
C PHE A 151 9.55 -0.85 11.97
N LEU A 152 9.57 0.49 11.94
CA LEU A 152 8.63 1.32 12.70
C LEU A 152 7.18 1.00 12.32
N TYR A 153 6.90 0.86 11.02
CA TYR A 153 5.57 0.52 10.53
C TYR A 153 5.09 -0.86 10.99
N ALA A 154 5.97 -1.86 10.99
CA ALA A 154 5.66 -3.19 11.52
C ALA A 154 5.46 -3.18 13.05
N LYS A 155 6.31 -2.46 13.79
CA LYS A 155 6.22 -2.31 15.25
C LYS A 155 4.90 -1.65 15.65
N ALA A 156 4.56 -0.54 14.98
CA ALA A 156 3.29 0.16 15.17
C ALA A 156 2.12 -0.75 14.81
N GLY A 157 2.18 -1.40 13.65
CA GLY A 157 1.18 -2.34 13.18
C GLY A 157 -0.20 -1.74 13.01
N GLN A 158 -1.21 -2.60 13.08
CA GLN A 158 -2.62 -2.24 13.16
C GLN A 158 -3.12 -2.44 14.60
N ARG A 159 -3.92 -1.49 15.09
CA ARG A 159 -4.54 -1.53 16.41
C ARG A 159 -6.06 -1.46 16.30
N PRO A 160 -6.79 -2.12 17.20
CA PRO A 160 -8.23 -1.98 17.25
C PRO A 160 -8.58 -0.60 17.79
N VAL A 161 -9.56 0.06 17.17
CA VAL A 161 -10.07 1.36 17.63
C VAL A 161 -11.59 1.31 17.76
N THR A 162 -12.16 2.14 18.63
CA THR A 162 -13.62 2.31 18.76
C THR A 162 -14.15 3.22 17.64
N HIS A 163 -15.46 3.44 17.61
CA HIS A 163 -16.07 4.34 16.63
C HIS A 163 -15.65 5.79 16.87
N GLU A 164 -15.61 6.21 18.13
CA GLU A 164 -15.25 7.54 18.58
C GLU A 164 -13.79 7.85 18.21
N THR A 165 -12.88 6.92 18.49
CA THR A 165 -11.47 7.10 18.14
C THR A 165 -11.24 7.09 16.62
N ASP A 166 -11.97 6.27 15.87
CA ASP A 166 -11.92 6.33 14.40
C ASP A 166 -12.31 7.73 13.89
N ILE A 167 -13.37 8.34 14.44
CA ILE A 167 -13.79 9.69 14.06
C ILE A 167 -12.69 10.73 14.36
N LEU A 168 -12.02 10.61 15.51
CA LEU A 168 -10.91 11.50 15.87
C LEU A 168 -9.72 11.34 14.92
N LEU A 169 -9.31 10.10 14.66
CA LEU A 169 -8.16 9.78 13.81
C LEU A 169 -8.38 10.12 12.32
N ARG A 170 -9.64 10.24 11.87
CA ARG A 170 -9.95 10.62 10.48
C ARG A 170 -9.36 11.96 10.07
N LYS A 171 -9.15 12.87 11.02
CA LYS A 171 -8.50 14.17 10.78
C LYS A 171 -7.02 14.02 10.35
N TYR A 172 -6.41 12.86 10.62
CA TYR A 172 -5.00 12.54 10.39
C TYR A 172 -4.82 11.25 9.58
N ASN A 173 -5.75 10.94 8.68
CA ASN A 173 -5.79 9.69 7.92
C ASN A 173 -4.52 9.40 7.07
N SER A 174 -3.69 10.41 6.81
CA SER A 174 -2.54 10.31 5.90
C SER A 174 -1.25 10.91 6.47
N CYS A 175 -1.24 11.33 7.73
CA CYS A 175 -0.10 11.99 8.34
C CYS A 175 0.18 11.46 9.76
N MET A 176 1.41 11.70 10.17
CA MET A 176 1.86 11.56 11.54
C MET A 176 1.80 12.92 12.24
N PRO A 177 1.87 12.99 13.58
CA PRO A 177 1.86 14.23 14.33
C PRO A 177 2.91 15.24 13.84
N ASN A 178 2.65 16.52 14.06
CA ASN A 178 3.61 17.57 13.74
C ASN A 178 4.90 17.37 14.56
N GLY A 179 6.05 17.53 13.90
CA GLY A 179 7.37 17.32 14.53
C GLY A 179 7.77 15.84 14.68
N TRP A 180 6.93 14.89 14.27
CA TRP A 180 7.31 13.48 14.27
C TRP A 180 8.33 13.18 13.16
N ASP A 181 9.61 13.04 13.56
CA ASP A 181 10.71 12.68 12.67
C ASP A 181 11.08 11.20 12.81
N TRP A 182 10.60 10.39 11.89
CA TRP A 182 10.87 8.95 11.84
C TRP A 182 12.34 8.59 11.56
N THR A 183 13.17 9.56 11.18
CA THR A 183 14.61 9.34 10.96
C THR A 183 15.44 9.49 12.23
N ALA A 184 14.88 10.07 13.30
CA ALA A 184 15.53 10.18 14.61
C ALA A 184 15.71 8.81 15.30
N ASP A 185 16.66 8.67 16.22
CA ASP A 185 16.99 7.37 16.83
C ASP A 185 15.92 6.86 17.81
N ASN A 186 15.28 7.76 18.56
CA ASN A 186 14.28 7.44 19.58
C ASN A 186 12.89 7.91 19.15
N VAL A 187 12.33 7.22 18.15
CA VAL A 187 11.01 7.54 17.60
C VAL A 187 9.95 6.69 18.26
N ASP A 188 8.91 7.33 18.81
CA ASP A 188 7.69 6.64 19.22
C ASP A 188 6.84 6.29 17.99
N PRO A 189 6.72 5.01 17.59
CA PRO A 189 5.86 4.61 16.48
C PRO A 189 4.36 4.75 16.79
N PHE A 190 3.99 4.95 18.06
CA PHE A 190 2.61 5.12 18.52
C PHE A 190 2.19 6.57 18.70
N ALA A 191 3.09 7.54 18.45
CA ALA A 191 2.86 8.96 18.72
C ALA A 191 1.51 9.47 18.24
N ARG A 192 1.08 9.06 17.03
CA ARG A 192 -0.23 9.43 16.47
C ARG A 192 -1.38 9.01 17.37
N HIS A 193 -1.35 7.78 17.87
CA HIS A 193 -2.42 7.25 18.70
C HIS A 193 -2.34 7.82 20.13
N THR A 194 -1.12 7.99 20.66
CA THR A 194 -0.87 8.65 21.95
C THR A 194 -1.45 10.06 22.00
N GLU A 195 -1.32 10.84 20.93
CA GLU A 195 -1.91 12.19 20.80
C GLU A 195 -3.44 12.20 20.99
N PHE A 196 -4.13 11.08 20.68
CA PHE A 196 -5.57 10.91 20.89
C PHE A 196 -5.92 10.10 22.16
N GLY A 197 -4.98 10.01 23.10
CA GLY A 197 -5.20 9.35 24.39
C GLY A 197 -5.31 7.83 24.30
N LEU A 198 -4.83 7.21 23.21
CA LEU A 198 -4.72 5.77 23.11
C LEU A 198 -3.36 5.33 23.67
N SER A 199 -3.39 4.54 24.74
CA SER A 199 -2.20 3.83 25.23
C SER A 199 -2.19 2.39 24.73
N TYR A 200 -0.99 1.86 24.57
CA TYR A 200 -0.75 0.45 24.28
C TYR A 200 0.24 -0.07 25.29
N ASP A 201 -0.15 -1.12 26.01
CA ASP A 201 0.83 -1.88 26.77
C ASP A 201 1.83 -2.49 25.78
N GLU A 202 3.12 -2.36 26.07
CA GLU A 202 4.17 -3.04 25.32
C GLU A 202 4.05 -4.55 25.58
N ALA A 203 3.30 -5.23 24.71
CA ALA A 203 3.27 -6.69 24.62
C ALA A 203 4.09 -7.20 23.43
#